data_AF-A0AAW0LV40-F1
#
_entry.id   AF-A0AAW0LV40-F1
#
_cell.length_a   1.000
_cell.length_b   1.000
_cell.length_c   1.000
_cell.angle_alpha   90.00
_cell.angle_beta   90.00
_cell.angle_gamma   90.00
#
_symmetry.space_group_name_H-M   'P 1'
#
loop_
_entity.id
_entity.type
_entity.pdbx_description
1 polymer ?
#
loop_
_entity_poly.entity_id
_entity_poly.type
_entity_poly.pdbx_seq_one_letter_code
_entity_poly.pdbx_strand_id
1 'polypeptide(L)'
;MSGQDAPINPTGDPYQLLQIVRNPDGTITRALDIPETPPTSDPSLPISVLSKDIPINQSNNTWVRIYLPREALDISSQPKLPLIVYYHVPFRIYMCEENN
;
A
#
# COMPACT_ATOMS: atom_id res chain seq x y z
N MET A 1 -1.64 -41.61 22.72
CA MET A 1 -2.50 -40.71 21.91
C MET A 1 -1.58 -39.98 20.95
N SER A 2 -1.48 -40.47 19.71
CA SER A 2 -0.61 -39.91 18.67
C SER A 2 -1.42 -38.89 17.89
N GLY A 3 -1.20 -37.60 18.16
CA GLY A 3 -1.69 -36.53 17.29
C GLY A 3 -0.81 -36.48 16.05
N GLN A 4 -1.31 -36.98 14.93
CA GLN A 4 -0.75 -36.63 13.63
C GLN A 4 -1.15 -35.19 13.35
N ASP A 5 -0.22 -34.26 13.50
CA ASP A 5 -0.34 -32.95 12.86
C ASP A 5 -0.32 -33.19 11.35
N ALA A 6 -1.43 -32.90 10.68
CA ALA A 6 -1.52 -32.98 9.24
C ALA A 6 -0.48 -32.03 8.62
N PRO A 7 0.27 -32.47 7.59
CA PRO A 7 1.20 -31.58 6.90
C PRO A 7 0.40 -30.42 6.30
N ILE A 8 0.66 -29.20 6.78
CA ILE A 8 0.24 -27.97 6.12
C ILE A 8 0.79 -28.02 4.70
N ASN A 9 -0.08 -28.30 3.74
CA ASN A 9 0.25 -28.37 2.33
C ASN A 9 0.58 -26.94 1.88
N PRO A 10 1.85 -26.59 1.60
CA PRO A 10 2.23 -25.21 1.23
C PRO A 10 1.74 -24.85 -0.19
N THR A 11 1.07 -25.79 -0.85
CA THR A 11 0.73 -25.80 -2.28
C THR A 11 -0.57 -25.03 -2.56
N GLY A 12 -0.70 -23.83 -1.99
CA GLY A 12 -1.68 -22.86 -2.47
C GLY A 12 -1.15 -22.25 -3.77
N ASP A 13 -1.96 -22.22 -4.83
CA ASP A 13 -1.61 -21.51 -6.06
C ASP A 13 -1.29 -20.04 -5.72
N PRO A 14 -0.04 -19.56 -5.91
CA PRO A 14 0.34 -18.20 -5.53
C PRO A 14 -0.42 -17.15 -6.34
N TYR A 15 -0.85 -17.48 -7.55
CA TYR A 15 -1.67 -16.59 -8.38
C TYR A 15 -3.04 -16.37 -7.77
N GLN A 16 -3.65 -17.42 -7.20
CA GLN A 16 -4.92 -17.32 -6.49
C GLN A 16 -4.77 -16.58 -5.17
N LEU A 17 -3.72 -16.88 -4.39
CA LEU A 17 -3.49 -16.22 -3.09
C LEU A 17 -3.28 -14.71 -3.25
N LEU A 18 -2.53 -14.30 -4.27
CA LEU A 18 -2.22 -12.90 -4.55
C LEU A 18 -3.24 -12.22 -5.45
N GLN A 19 -4.22 -12.98 -5.97
CA GLN A 19 -5.22 -12.51 -6.92
C GLN A 19 -4.59 -11.81 -8.13
N ILE A 20 -3.65 -12.50 -8.76
CA ILE A 20 -2.95 -12.08 -9.97
C ILE A 20 -3.10 -13.13 -11.06
N VAL A 21 -3.09 -12.72 -12.33
CA VAL A 21 -3.18 -13.63 -13.47
C VAL A 21 -1.94 -13.43 -14.35
N ARG A 22 -1.21 -14.52 -14.64
CA ARG A 22 -0.15 -14.51 -15.65
C ARG A 22 -0.79 -14.62 -17.03
N ASN A 23 -0.54 -13.62 -17.86
CA ASN A 23 -1.03 -13.58 -19.23
C ASN A 23 -0.12 -14.42 -20.15
N PRO A 24 -0.60 -14.87 -21.33
CA PRO A 24 0.22 -15.62 -22.29
C PRO A 24 1.46 -14.88 -22.79
N ASP A 25 1.45 -13.54 -22.76
CA ASP A 25 2.58 -12.68 -23.16
C ASP A 25 3.63 -12.49 -22.05
N GLY A 26 3.46 -13.16 -20.90
CA GLY A 26 4.36 -13.07 -19.75
C GLY A 26 4.08 -11.89 -18.81
N THR A 27 3.12 -11.01 -19.13
CA THR A 27 2.70 -9.93 -18.22
C THR A 27 1.82 -10.45 -17.07
N ILE A 28 1.62 -9.63 -16.05
CA ILE A 28 0.76 -9.95 -14.89
C ILE A 28 -0.40 -8.95 -14.82
N THR A 29 -1.62 -9.46 -14.77
CA THR A 29 -2.83 -8.68 -14.45
C THR A 29 -3.09 -8.75 -12.95
N ARG A 30 -3.30 -7.60 -12.29
CA ARG A 30 -3.80 -7.56 -10.90
C ARG A 30 -5.32 -7.67 -10.93
N ALA A 31 -5.86 -8.75 -10.39
CA ALA A 31 -7.30 -9.00 -10.34
C ALA A 31 -7.95 -8.49 -9.04
N LEU A 32 -7.16 -8.27 -8.00
CA LEU A 32 -7.62 -7.65 -6.76
C LEU A 32 -7.90 -6.16 -6.99
N ASP A 33 -9.12 -5.74 -6.68
CA ASP A 33 -9.47 -4.34 -6.49
C ASP A 33 -9.03 -3.91 -5.09
N ILE A 34 -8.00 -3.07 -5.01
CA ILE A 34 -7.48 -2.59 -3.73
C ILE A 34 -8.26 -1.33 -3.37
N PRO A 35 -9.00 -1.31 -2.25
CA PRO A 35 -9.77 -0.13 -1.87
C PRO A 35 -8.84 1.05 -1.60
N GLU A 36 -9.09 2.16 -2.28
CA GLU A 36 -8.37 3.41 -2.08
C GLU A 36 -9.20 4.37 -1.22
N THR A 37 -8.52 5.11 -0.34
CA THR A 37 -9.15 6.20 0.42
C THR A 37 -8.72 7.53 -0.20
N PRO A 38 -9.64 8.43 -0.59
CA PRO A 38 -9.28 9.74 -1.13
C PRO A 38 -8.65 10.64 -0.07
N PRO A 39 -7.78 11.60 -0.45
CA PRO A 39 -7.22 12.56 0.50
C PRO A 39 -8.32 13.55 0.94
N THR A 40 -8.20 14.09 2.16
CA THR A 40 -9.12 15.12 2.67
C THR A 40 -8.35 16.20 3.40
N SER A 41 -8.47 17.44 2.91
CA SER A 41 -7.76 18.61 3.46
C SER A 41 -8.70 19.59 4.16
N ASP A 42 -9.99 19.27 4.29
CA ASP A 42 -10.98 20.17 4.89
C ASP A 42 -10.85 20.18 6.42
N PRO A 43 -10.42 21.29 7.04
CA PRO A 43 -10.25 21.38 8.48
C PRO A 43 -11.58 21.52 9.23
N SER A 44 -12.73 21.66 8.56
CA SER A 44 -14.03 21.66 9.22
C SER A 44 -14.54 20.25 9.55
N LEU A 45 -14.02 19.22 8.87
CA LEU A 45 -14.44 17.84 9.07
C LEU A 45 -13.91 17.28 10.39
N PRO A 46 -14.66 16.40 11.09
CA PRO A 46 -14.24 15.80 12.36
C PRO A 46 -13.23 14.65 12.15
N ILE A 47 -12.10 14.95 11.50
CA ILE A 47 -11.00 14.02 11.21
C ILE A 47 -9.74 14.42 11.98
N SER A 48 -8.97 13.42 12.44
CA SER A 48 -7.74 13.62 13.22
C SER A 48 -6.53 13.98 12.36
N VAL A 49 -6.50 13.57 11.09
CA VAL A 49 -5.37 13.79 10.19
C VAL A 49 -5.89 14.34 8.86
N LEU A 50 -5.33 15.48 8.45
CA LEU A 50 -5.53 16.02 7.12
C LEU A 50 -4.59 15.34 6.13
N SER A 51 -5.04 15.13 4.91
CA SER A 51 -4.24 14.57 3.84
C SER A 51 -4.41 15.30 2.52
N LYS A 52 -3.34 15.32 1.73
CA LYS A 52 -3.31 15.95 0.40
C LYS A 52 -2.32 15.25 -0.52
N ASP A 53 -2.71 15.06 -1.78
CA ASP A 53 -1.84 14.51 -2.82
C ASP A 53 -1.11 15.62 -3.57
N ILE A 54 0.19 15.43 -3.76
CA ILE A 54 1.08 16.36 -4.46
C ILE A 54 1.86 15.59 -5.54
N PRO A 55 1.70 15.93 -6.82
CA PRO A 55 2.51 15.35 -7.90
C PRO A 55 4.00 15.66 -7.70
N ILE A 56 4.85 14.64 -7.82
CA ILE A 56 6.31 14.79 -7.77
C ILE A 56 6.91 14.71 -9.17
N ASN A 57 6.49 13.70 -9.94
CA ASN A 57 6.83 13.59 -11.35
C ASN A 57 5.62 13.06 -12.13
N GLN A 58 5.03 13.95 -12.93
CA GLN A 58 3.87 13.66 -13.76
C GLN A 58 4.19 12.68 -14.90
N SER A 59 5.39 12.69 -15.48
CA SER A 59 5.77 11.76 -16.55
C SER A 59 5.76 10.31 -16.08
N ASN A 60 6.05 10.09 -14.80
CA ASN A 60 6.09 8.77 -14.18
C ASN A 60 4.81 8.47 -13.37
N ASN A 61 3.82 9.37 -13.42
CA ASN A 61 2.60 9.30 -12.62
C ASN A 61 2.87 9.09 -11.11
N THR A 62 3.90 9.77 -10.60
CA THR A 62 4.32 9.66 -9.19
C THR A 62 3.91 10.89 -8.38
N TRP A 63 3.42 10.64 -7.18
CA TRP A 63 2.92 11.64 -6.26
C TRP A 63 3.21 11.20 -4.82
N VAL A 64 3.13 12.14 -3.88
CA VAL A 64 3.20 11.87 -2.45
C VAL A 64 1.91 12.30 -1.78
N ARG A 65 1.50 11.56 -0.75
CA ARG A 65 0.47 12.01 0.19
C ARG A 65 1.14 12.66 1.39
N ILE A 66 0.83 13.92 1.65
CA ILE A 66 1.17 14.55 2.93
C ILE A 66 0.09 14.18 3.93
N TYR A 67 0.49 13.79 5.14
CA TYR A 67 -0.38 13.61 6.29
C TYR A 67 0.00 14.62 7.37
N LEU A 68 -0.97 15.41 7.83
CA LEU A 68 -0.78 16.43 8.85
C LEU A 68 -1.75 16.19 10.01
N PRO A 69 -1.25 15.84 11.21
CA PRO A 69 -2.09 15.74 12.41
C PRO A 69 -2.77 17.07 12.70
N ARG A 70 -4.06 17.05 13.03
CA ARG A 70 -4.84 18.26 13.33
C ARG A 70 -4.27 19.03 14.52
N GLU A 71 -3.71 18.33 15.49
CA GLU A 71 -3.08 18.90 16.68
C GLU A 71 -1.95 19.87 16.30
N ALA A 72 -1.31 19.67 15.14
CA ALA A 72 -0.25 20.56 14.64
C ALA A 72 -0.77 21.95 14.21
N LEU A 73 -2.08 22.11 14.00
CA LEU A 73 -2.70 23.39 13.63
C LEU A 73 -2.93 24.30 14.85
N ASP A 74 -3.11 23.73 16.03
CA ASP A 74 -3.52 24.44 17.25
C ASP A 74 -2.34 24.90 18.13
N ILE A 75 -1.11 24.48 17.83
CA ILE A 75 0.04 24.75 18.70
C ILE A 75 0.50 26.20 18.54
N SER A 76 0.15 27.06 19.51
CA SER A 76 0.54 28.47 19.55
C SER A 76 2.06 28.73 19.60
N SER A 77 2.86 27.67 19.80
CA SER A 77 4.33 27.70 19.82
C SER A 77 5.03 26.98 18.65
N GLN A 78 4.28 26.48 17.65
CA GLN A 78 4.76 25.82 16.42
C GLN A 78 6.13 25.08 16.52
N PRO A 79 6.29 24.04 17.37
CA PRO A 79 7.41 23.13 17.19
C PRO A 79 7.21 22.38 15.86
N LYS A 80 8.19 22.50 14.94
CA LYS A 80 8.19 21.73 13.69
C LYS A 80 8.19 20.24 14.03
N LEU A 81 7.26 19.49 13.45
CA LEU A 81 7.23 18.04 13.59
C LEU A 81 8.37 17.39 12.79
N PRO A 82 8.93 16.26 13.24
CA PRO A 82 9.81 15.44 12.41
C PRO A 82 9.11 15.04 11.11
N LEU A 83 9.83 15.14 9.99
CA LEU A 83 9.32 14.68 8.70
C LEU A 83 9.65 13.20 8.53
N ILE A 84 8.61 12.38 8.34
CA ILE A 84 8.76 10.95 8.03
C ILE A 84 8.45 10.76 6.54
N VAL A 85 9.40 10.18 5.81
CA VAL A 85 9.19 9.76 4.43
C VAL A 85 8.84 8.27 4.45
N TYR A 86 7.56 7.97 4.26
CA TYR A 86 7.04 6.61 4.23
C TYR A 86 6.86 6.13 2.79
N TYR A 87 7.37 4.95 2.49
CA TYR A 87 7.11 4.24 1.25
C TYR A 87 6.19 3.07 1.56
N HIS A 88 4.94 3.12 1.06
CA HIS A 88 4.10 1.94 1.08
C HIS A 88 4.78 0.86 0.25
N VAL A 89 4.89 -0.34 0.80
CA VAL A 89 5.43 -1.48 0.09
C VAL A 89 4.24 -2.26 -0.45
N PRO A 90 3.77 -2.00 -1.69
CA PRO A 90 2.93 -2.98 -2.36
C PRO A 90 3.77 -4.25 -2.51
N PHE A 91 3.11 -5.40 -2.35
CA PHE A 91 3.71 -6.72 -2.54
C PHE A 91 4.54 -6.73 -3.83
N ARG A 92 5.88 -6.69 -3.70
CA ARG A 92 6.80 -6.67 -4.84
C ARG A 92 6.89 -8.13 -5.30
N ILE A 93 6.20 -8.45 -6.39
CA ILE A 93 6.20 -9.80 -6.96
C ILE A 93 7.56 -10.02 -7.65
N TYR A 94 8.39 -10.88 -7.09
CA TYR A 94 9.45 -11.56 -7.83
C TYR A 94 8.97 -13.00 -8.04
N MET A 95 8.60 -13.35 -9.26
CA MET A 95 8.47 -14.76 -9.62
C MET A 95 9.84 -15.21 -10.09
N CYS A 96 10.49 -16.11 -9.36
CA CYS A 96 11.64 -16.84 -9.91
C CYS A 96 11.10 -17.79 -10.98
N GLU A 97 11.49 -17.58 -12.22
CA GLU A 97 11.19 -18.52 -13.29
C GLU A 97 12.11 -19.73 -13.11
N GLU A 98 11.57 -20.86 -12.66
CA GLU A 98 12.29 -22.13 -12.73
C GLU A 98 12.26 -22.61 -14.18
N ASN A 99 13.36 -22.38 -14.89
CA ASN A 99 13.58 -22.96 -16.20
C ASN A 99 13.78 -24.47 -16.03
N ASN A 100 12.89 -25.26 -16.62
CA ASN A 100 13.09 -26.70 -16.85
C ASN A 100 13.26 -26.96 -18.34
#